data_AF-A0A8X7E465-F1
#
_entry.id   AF-A0A8X7E465-F1
#
_cell.length_a   1.000
_cell.length_b   1.000
_cell.length_c   1.000
_cell.angle_alpha   90.00
_cell.angle_beta   90.00
_cell.angle_gamma   90.00
#
_symmetry.space_group_name_H-M   'P 1'
#
loop_
_entity.id
_entity.type
_entity.pdbx_description
1 polymer ?
#
loop_
_entity_poly.entity_id
_entity_poly.type
_entity_poly.pdbx_seq_one_letter_code
_entity_poly.pdbx_strand_id
1 'polypeptide(L)'
;MAEDWADKIGEALEKKLEEVRENLKTLNSKRREINREFLKALWKIHQKFLEVGAHMVMDPPPVEWGIATPQSDEIKLRDDIDFARFSSIMLIDRTQDLGALGDALVLRHTMEGDTPMVEVLFRLYEAEKYYKYEGWKKVYSQFLVKKTPLAEAKLDEIQEALTEPIVKWFEAHIRKDRSIFVDYISSNFQQLEAKMVE
;
A
#
# COMPACT_ATOMS: atom_id res chain seq x y z
N MET A 1 -47.57 20.82 13.91
CA MET A 1 -46.31 21.52 14.24
C MET A 1 -45.12 20.56 14.43
N ALA A 2 -45.32 19.29 14.82
CA ALA A 2 -44.24 18.30 14.89
C ALA A 2 -44.00 17.52 13.57
N GLU A 3 -45.03 17.27 12.76
CA GLU A 3 -44.93 16.65 11.43
C GLU A 3 -44.04 17.46 10.47
N ASP A 4 -44.25 18.77 10.38
CA ASP A 4 -43.49 19.67 9.50
C ASP A 4 -41.98 19.72 9.81
N TRP A 5 -41.57 19.35 11.04
CA TRP A 5 -40.15 19.28 11.40
C TRP A 5 -39.53 17.91 11.05
N ALA A 6 -40.26 16.83 11.26
CA ALA A 6 -39.82 15.48 10.92
C ALA A 6 -39.67 15.30 9.40
N ASP A 7 -40.63 15.82 8.62
CA ASP A 7 -40.60 15.74 7.16
C ASP A 7 -39.41 16.52 6.58
N LYS A 8 -39.13 17.73 7.10
CA LYS A 8 -37.94 18.51 6.73
C LYS A 8 -36.63 17.81 7.05
N ILE A 9 -36.57 17.09 8.17
CA ILE A 9 -35.40 16.26 8.50
C ILE A 9 -35.28 15.09 7.53
N GLY A 10 -36.39 14.42 7.21
CA GLY A 10 -36.44 13.32 6.24
C GLY A 10 -35.87 13.74 4.88
N GLU A 11 -36.34 14.86 4.32
CA GLU A 11 -35.84 15.41 3.06
C GLU A 11 -34.34 15.76 3.12
N ALA A 12 -33.89 16.37 4.22
CA ALA A 12 -32.49 16.70 4.41
C ALA A 12 -31.59 15.45 4.50
N LEU A 13 -32.07 14.39 5.17
CA LEU A 13 -31.37 13.11 5.27
C LEU A 13 -31.31 12.39 3.92
N GLU A 14 -32.39 12.38 3.14
CA GLU A 14 -32.41 11.79 1.79
C GLU A 14 -31.46 12.50 0.84
N LYS A 15 -31.47 13.84 0.84
CA LYS A 15 -30.52 14.61 0.05
C LYS A 15 -29.08 14.31 0.45
N LYS A 16 -28.80 14.23 1.75
CA LYS A 16 -27.46 13.90 2.25
C LYS A 16 -27.05 12.48 1.89
N LEU A 17 -27.98 11.53 1.95
CA LEU A 17 -27.76 10.14 1.57
C LEU A 17 -27.34 10.01 0.10
N GLU A 18 -28.02 10.72 -0.80
CA GLU A 18 -27.72 10.68 -2.22
C GLU A 18 -26.36 11.33 -2.54
N GLU A 19 -26.08 12.48 -1.94
CA GLU A 19 -24.75 13.13 -2.04
C GLU A 19 -23.63 12.19 -1.55
N VAL A 20 -23.84 11.51 -0.42
CA VAL A 20 -22.85 10.57 0.14
C VAL A 20 -22.69 9.35 -0.77
N ARG A 21 -23.77 8.81 -1.33
CA ARG A 21 -23.71 7.66 -2.24
C ARG A 21 -22.90 7.92 -3.49
N GLU A 22 -23.13 9.04 -4.16
CA GLU A 22 -22.39 9.39 -5.39
C GLU A 22 -20.90 9.67 -5.10
N ASN A 23 -20.61 10.34 -3.97
CA ASN A 23 -19.23 10.53 -3.53
C ASN A 23 -18.53 9.20 -3.23
N LEU A 24 -19.18 8.30 -2.48
CA LEU A 24 -18.64 6.97 -2.17
C LEU A 24 -18.41 6.13 -3.43
N LYS A 25 -19.32 6.19 -4.41
CA LYS A 25 -19.18 5.48 -5.68
C LYS A 25 -17.94 5.96 -6.44
N THR A 26 -17.73 7.27 -6.51
CA THR A 26 -16.57 7.87 -7.18
C THR A 26 -15.27 7.48 -6.48
N LEU A 27 -15.21 7.60 -5.15
CA LEU A 27 -14.04 7.23 -4.35
C LEU A 27 -13.73 5.74 -4.43
N ASN A 28 -14.75 4.88 -4.37
CA ASN A 28 -14.57 3.43 -4.51
C ASN A 28 -14.08 3.05 -5.91
N SER A 29 -14.58 3.70 -6.96
CA SER A 29 -14.07 3.50 -8.32
C SER A 29 -12.59 3.87 -8.41
N LYS A 30 -12.19 4.99 -7.81
CA LYS A 30 -10.81 5.47 -7.81
C LYS A 30 -9.88 4.55 -7.03
N ARG A 31 -10.32 4.10 -5.85
CA ARG A 31 -9.60 3.12 -5.03
C ARG A 31 -9.44 1.78 -5.75
N ARG A 32 -10.49 1.31 -6.43
CA ARG A 32 -10.46 0.09 -7.24
C ARG A 32 -9.42 0.18 -8.33
N GLU A 33 -9.42 1.28 -9.08
CA GLU A 33 -8.45 1.54 -10.16
C GLU A 33 -7.01 1.50 -9.62
N ILE A 34 -6.74 2.27 -8.55
CA ILE A 34 -5.39 2.36 -7.97
C ILE A 34 -4.92 0.99 -7.47
N ASN A 35 -5.74 0.31 -6.66
CA ASN A 35 -5.39 -0.99 -6.10
C ASN A 35 -5.13 -2.04 -7.18
N ARG A 36 -5.95 -2.05 -8.22
CA ARG A 36 -5.84 -2.97 -9.35
C ARG A 36 -4.51 -2.82 -10.08
N GLU A 37 -4.19 -1.58 -10.48
CA GLU A 37 -2.96 -1.33 -11.24
C GLU A 37 -1.71 -1.45 -10.36
N PHE A 38 -1.81 -1.09 -9.08
CA PHE A 38 -0.72 -1.27 -8.13
C PHE A 38 -0.38 -2.75 -7.91
N LEU A 39 -1.37 -3.63 -7.73
CA LEU A 39 -1.13 -5.08 -7.59
C LEU A 39 -0.48 -5.69 -8.83
N LYS A 40 -0.92 -5.29 -10.04
CA LYS A 40 -0.27 -5.73 -11.28
C LYS A 40 1.19 -5.28 -11.35
N ALA A 41 1.47 -4.04 -10.98
CA ALA A 41 2.83 -3.50 -10.96
C ALA A 41 3.70 -4.27 -9.95
N LEU A 42 3.20 -4.47 -8.73
CA LEU A 42 3.91 -5.24 -7.70
C LEU A 42 4.18 -6.68 -8.12
N TRP A 43 3.27 -7.32 -8.86
CA TRP A 43 3.52 -8.66 -9.40
C TRP A 43 4.70 -8.68 -10.37
N LYS A 44 4.76 -7.72 -11.30
CA LYS A 44 5.90 -7.61 -12.22
C LYS A 44 7.21 -7.35 -11.49
N ILE A 45 7.19 -6.47 -10.48
CA ILE A 45 8.34 -6.20 -9.62
C ILE A 45 8.76 -7.46 -8.86
N HIS A 46 7.82 -8.16 -8.25
CA HIS A 46 8.04 -9.42 -7.55
C HIS A 46 8.74 -10.45 -8.45
N GLN A 47 8.27 -10.65 -9.69
CA GLN A 47 8.92 -11.55 -10.64
C GLN A 47 10.37 -11.14 -10.93
N LYS A 48 10.64 -9.84 -11.09
CA LYS A 48 12.01 -9.34 -11.29
C LYS A 48 12.91 -9.57 -10.09
N PHE A 49 12.41 -9.35 -8.88
CA PHE A 49 13.16 -9.66 -7.66
C PHE A 49 13.46 -11.17 -7.53
N LEU A 50 12.54 -12.03 -7.96
CA LEU A 50 12.75 -13.47 -7.97
C LEU A 50 13.91 -13.88 -8.91
N GLU A 51 14.09 -13.22 -10.06
CA GLU A 51 15.19 -13.49 -11.01
C GLU A 51 16.58 -13.31 -10.37
N VAL A 52 16.72 -12.46 -9.36
CA VAL A 52 17.98 -12.19 -8.64
C VAL A 52 18.07 -12.94 -7.30
N GLY A 53 17.15 -13.87 -7.04
CA GLY A 53 17.12 -14.67 -5.81
C GLY A 53 16.58 -13.94 -4.59
N ALA A 54 15.89 -12.81 -4.77
CA ALA A 54 15.19 -12.15 -3.67
C ALA A 54 13.85 -12.84 -3.40
N HIS A 55 13.51 -12.99 -2.12
CA HIS A 55 12.29 -13.66 -1.66
C HIS A 55 11.27 -12.64 -1.19
N MET A 56 10.46 -12.15 -2.11
CA MET A 56 9.42 -11.17 -1.83
C MET A 56 8.07 -11.86 -1.55
N VAL A 57 7.26 -11.26 -0.68
CA VAL A 57 5.91 -11.73 -0.34
C VAL A 57 4.91 -10.60 -0.53
N MET A 58 3.84 -10.86 -1.27
CA MET A 58 2.75 -9.91 -1.44
C MET A 58 1.63 -10.13 -0.42
N ASP A 59 1.06 -9.05 0.08
CA ASP A 59 -0.15 -9.04 0.91
C ASP A 59 -1.12 -7.97 0.38
N PRO A 60 -2.32 -8.30 -0.12
CA PRO A 60 -2.92 -9.63 -0.16
C PRO A 60 -2.17 -10.60 -1.09
N PRO A 61 -2.16 -11.91 -0.78
CA PRO A 61 -1.45 -12.90 -1.58
C PRO A 61 -2.07 -13.04 -2.97
N PRO A 62 -1.28 -13.35 -4.02
CA PRO A 62 -1.74 -13.40 -5.42
C PRO A 62 -2.99 -14.23 -5.65
N VAL A 63 -3.16 -15.33 -4.91
CA VAL A 63 -4.33 -16.23 -4.98
C VAL A 63 -5.66 -15.54 -4.70
N GLU A 64 -5.67 -14.44 -3.94
CA GLU A 64 -6.88 -13.71 -3.59
C GLU A 64 -7.42 -12.82 -4.70
N TRP A 65 -6.58 -12.39 -5.63
CA TRP A 65 -6.92 -11.32 -6.58
C TRP A 65 -6.51 -11.63 -8.02
N GLY A 66 -5.67 -12.64 -8.22
CA GLY A 66 -5.17 -13.03 -9.52
C GLY A 66 -5.17 -14.54 -9.75
N ILE A 67 -5.02 -14.90 -11.01
CA ILE A 67 -4.90 -16.25 -11.54
C ILE A 67 -3.58 -16.26 -12.32
N ALA A 68 -2.59 -16.97 -11.79
CA ALA A 68 -1.31 -17.13 -12.46
C ALA A 68 -1.51 -17.90 -13.77
N THR A 69 -1.01 -17.37 -14.88
CA THR A 69 -1.04 -18.07 -16.17
C THR A 69 0.22 -18.91 -16.32
N PRO A 70 0.13 -20.23 -16.55
CA PRO A 70 1.31 -21.11 -16.59
C PRO A 70 2.33 -20.77 -17.69
N GLN A 71 1.92 -20.02 -18.72
CA GLN A 71 2.76 -19.70 -19.90
C GLN A 71 3.20 -18.24 -19.97
N SER A 72 2.94 -17.42 -18.95
CA SER A 72 3.28 -16.00 -18.95
C SER A 72 3.58 -15.50 -17.55
N ASP A 73 4.56 -14.59 -17.44
CA ASP A 73 4.85 -13.84 -16.21
C ASP A 73 3.73 -12.84 -15.88
N GLU A 74 2.71 -12.72 -16.73
CA GLU A 74 1.53 -11.93 -16.48
C GLU A 74 0.57 -12.64 -15.52
N ILE A 75 -0.12 -11.84 -14.72
CA ILE A 75 -1.19 -12.33 -13.85
C ILE A 75 -2.54 -11.89 -14.42
N LYS A 76 -3.43 -12.85 -14.66
CA LYS A 76 -4.80 -12.55 -15.02
C LYS A 76 -5.54 -12.16 -13.76
N LEU A 77 -6.15 -10.98 -13.73
CA LEU A 77 -6.95 -10.57 -12.59
C LEU A 77 -8.25 -11.36 -12.51
N ARG A 78 -8.69 -11.59 -11.28
CA ARG A 78 -9.99 -12.19 -10.99
C ARG A 78 -11.11 -11.17 -11.25
N ASP A 79 -12.14 -11.61 -11.97
CA ASP A 79 -13.30 -10.77 -12.29
C ASP A 79 -14.32 -10.68 -11.13
N ASP A 80 -14.23 -11.60 -10.16
CA ASP A 80 -15.13 -11.70 -9.00
C ASP A 80 -14.68 -10.86 -7.78
N ILE A 81 -13.60 -10.10 -7.90
CA ILE A 81 -12.99 -9.38 -6.79
C ILE A 81 -13.21 -7.87 -6.92
N ASP A 82 -13.78 -7.26 -5.89
CA ASP A 82 -13.75 -5.79 -5.76
C ASP A 82 -12.42 -5.33 -5.17
N PHE A 83 -11.54 -4.82 -6.02
CA PHE A 83 -10.23 -4.29 -5.61
C PHE A 83 -10.34 -3.10 -4.64
N ALA A 84 -11.50 -2.41 -4.56
CA ALA A 84 -11.70 -1.35 -3.57
C ALA A 84 -11.68 -1.86 -2.12
N ARG A 85 -11.89 -3.17 -1.90
CA ARG A 85 -11.93 -3.76 -0.56
C ARG A 85 -10.58 -3.69 0.17
N PHE A 86 -9.47 -3.70 -0.57
CA PHE A 86 -8.13 -3.73 0.02
C PHE A 86 -7.79 -2.35 0.61
N SER A 87 -7.63 -2.29 1.93
CA SER A 87 -7.21 -1.08 2.67
C SER A 87 -5.71 -0.91 2.70
N SER A 88 -4.97 -2.00 2.56
CA SER A 88 -3.52 -2.03 2.48
C SER A 88 -3.10 -3.05 1.43
N ILE A 89 -2.03 -2.73 0.70
CA ILE A 89 -1.34 -3.62 -0.23
C ILE A 89 0.16 -3.48 0.04
N MET A 90 0.86 -4.60 0.16
CA MET A 90 2.26 -4.63 0.60
C MET A 90 3.08 -5.60 -0.26
N LEU A 91 4.33 -5.23 -0.49
CA LEU A 91 5.38 -6.12 -0.99
C LEU A 91 6.48 -6.17 0.07
N ILE A 92 6.66 -7.32 0.69
CA ILE A 92 7.50 -7.53 1.88
C ILE A 92 8.71 -8.38 1.48
N ASP A 93 9.90 -7.91 1.79
CA ASP A 93 11.15 -8.67 1.62
C ASP A 93 11.35 -9.64 2.77
N ARG A 94 11.57 -10.91 2.42
CA ARG A 94 11.85 -12.03 3.33
C ARG A 94 13.22 -12.65 3.08
N THR A 95 14.07 -11.99 2.28
CA THR A 95 15.42 -12.45 1.96
C THR A 95 16.29 -12.42 3.21
N GLN A 96 16.70 -13.59 3.70
CA GLN A 96 17.46 -13.72 4.95
C GLN A 96 18.91 -13.24 4.82
N ASP A 97 19.54 -13.50 3.67
CA ASP A 97 20.96 -13.27 3.43
C ASP A 97 21.37 -11.78 3.52
N LEU A 98 20.40 -10.86 3.45
CA LEU A 98 20.61 -9.42 3.43
C LEU A 98 20.25 -8.72 4.75
N GLY A 99 19.74 -9.46 5.74
CA GLY A 99 19.18 -8.85 6.95
C GLY A 99 17.97 -7.94 6.67
N ALA A 100 17.41 -7.98 5.46
CA ALA A 100 16.26 -7.19 5.00
C ALA A 100 14.91 -7.78 5.46
N LEU A 101 14.93 -8.53 6.56
CA LEU A 101 13.81 -9.33 7.06
C LEU A 101 12.64 -8.43 7.49
N GLY A 102 11.75 -8.15 6.54
CA GLY A 102 10.54 -7.37 6.74
C GLY A 102 10.56 -5.96 6.18
N ASP A 103 11.59 -5.56 5.42
CA ASP A 103 11.50 -4.32 4.63
C ASP A 103 10.31 -4.42 3.68
N ALA A 104 9.51 -3.37 3.55
CA ALA A 104 8.27 -3.47 2.78
C ALA A 104 7.90 -2.17 2.08
N LEU A 105 7.45 -2.28 0.83
CA LEU A 105 6.67 -1.24 0.16
C LEU A 105 5.20 -1.41 0.56
N VAL A 106 4.56 -0.32 0.97
CA VAL A 106 3.16 -0.31 1.42
C VAL A 106 2.39 0.77 0.70
N LEU A 107 1.25 0.40 0.12
CA LEU A 107 0.18 1.31 -0.26
C LEU A 107 -0.97 1.11 0.72
N ARG A 108 -1.40 2.17 1.39
CA ARG A 108 -2.54 2.13 2.32
C ARG A 108 -3.51 3.27 2.06
N HIS A 109 -4.78 3.00 2.35
CA HIS A 109 -5.85 3.98 2.32
C HIS A 109 -6.14 4.42 3.75
N THR A 110 -6.00 5.72 4.02
CA THR A 110 -6.20 6.34 5.33
C THR A 110 -7.27 7.43 5.26
N MET A 111 -7.68 7.94 6.42
CA MET A 111 -8.57 9.10 6.51
C MET A 111 -7.83 10.21 7.24
N GLU A 112 -7.84 11.42 6.68
CA GLU A 112 -7.36 12.63 7.33
C GLU A 112 -8.53 13.60 7.51
N GLY A 113 -9.08 13.61 8.72
CA GLY A 113 -10.42 14.15 8.96
C GLY A 113 -11.45 13.39 8.11
N ASP A 114 -12.17 14.13 7.27
CA ASP A 114 -13.16 13.57 6.34
C ASP A 114 -12.60 13.32 4.93
N THR A 115 -11.30 13.50 4.71
CA THR A 115 -10.66 13.32 3.40
C THR A 115 -10.03 11.92 3.31
N PRO A 116 -10.50 11.04 2.41
CA PRO A 116 -9.83 9.79 2.13
C PRO A 116 -8.50 10.06 1.43
N MET A 117 -7.44 9.44 1.93
CA MET A 117 -6.08 9.60 1.43
C MET A 117 -5.56 8.26 0.90
N VAL A 118 -4.69 8.33 -0.10
CA VAL A 118 -3.80 7.22 -0.47
C VAL A 118 -2.38 7.59 -0.04
N GLU A 119 -1.76 6.68 0.69
CA GLU A 119 -0.39 6.81 1.17
C GLU A 119 0.46 5.67 0.63
N VAL A 120 1.63 6.02 0.12
CA VAL A 120 2.66 5.09 -0.33
C VAL A 120 3.89 5.35 0.52
N LEU A 121 4.43 4.30 1.13
CA LEU A 121 5.55 4.39 2.04
C LEU A 121 6.44 3.14 1.99
N PHE A 122 7.67 3.29 2.45
CA PHE A 122 8.54 2.17 2.79
C PHE A 122 8.58 1.95 4.29
N ARG A 123 8.52 0.69 4.71
CA ARG A 123 8.82 0.25 6.07
C ARG A 123 10.19 -0.39 6.06
N LEU A 124 11.10 0.13 6.87
CA LEU A 124 12.43 -0.45 7.05
C LEU A 124 12.47 -1.14 8.41
N TYR A 125 12.78 -2.43 8.40
CA TYR A 125 13.01 -3.20 9.61
C TYR A 125 14.22 -2.65 10.35
N GLU A 126 14.06 -2.39 11.64
CA GLU A 126 15.13 -1.93 12.51
C GLU A 126 15.65 -3.03 13.42
N ALA A 127 14.75 -3.64 14.21
CA ALA A 127 15.11 -4.56 15.27
C ALA A 127 13.88 -5.32 15.80
N GLU A 128 14.16 -6.36 16.57
CA GLU A 128 13.22 -6.98 17.49
C GLU A 128 13.44 -6.43 18.90
N LYS A 129 12.36 -6.00 19.57
CA LYS A 129 12.39 -5.52 20.95
C LYS A 129 11.45 -6.35 21.82
N TYR A 130 11.91 -6.68 23.03
CA TYR A 130 11.08 -7.38 24.00
C TYR A 130 10.27 -6.39 24.84
N TYR A 131 8.95 -6.54 24.81
CA TYR A 131 8.00 -5.79 25.62
C TYR A 131 7.46 -6.71 26.72
N LYS A 132 7.62 -6.29 27.98
CA LYS A 132 7.39 -7.12 29.19
C LYS A 132 6.05 -7.89 29.19
N TYR A 133 5.00 -7.33 28.58
CA TYR A 133 3.66 -7.92 28.56
C TYR A 133 3.18 -8.32 27.15
N GLU A 134 3.94 -8.02 26.10
CA GLU A 134 3.54 -8.23 24.70
C GLU A 134 4.50 -9.15 23.94
N GLY A 135 5.61 -9.55 24.57
CA GLY A 135 6.61 -10.44 24.00
C GLY A 135 7.57 -9.73 23.06
N TRP A 136 8.19 -10.50 22.16
CA TRP A 136 9.04 -9.97 21.11
C TRP A 136 8.21 -9.30 20.03
N LYS A 137 8.58 -8.07 19.70
CA LYS A 137 7.92 -7.24 18.69
C LYS A 137 8.92 -6.74 17.67
N LYS A 138 8.51 -6.69 16.41
CA LYS A 138 9.32 -6.13 15.33
C LYS A 138 9.09 -4.64 15.26
N VAL A 139 10.16 -3.88 15.16
CA VAL A 139 10.13 -2.42 15.09
C VAL A 139 10.53 -1.99 13.69
N TYR A 140 9.70 -1.13 13.10
CA TYR A 140 9.92 -0.59 11.76
C TYR A 140 9.92 0.93 11.78
N SER A 141 10.84 1.52 11.02
CA SER A 141 10.76 2.92 10.61
C SER A 141 9.93 3.05 9.35
N GLN A 142 9.07 4.06 9.29
CA GLN A 142 8.23 4.32 8.11
C GLN A 142 8.71 5.59 7.40
N PHE A 143 8.85 5.53 6.08
CA PHE A 143 9.29 6.63 5.24
C PHE A 143 8.24 6.91 4.17
N LEU A 144 7.65 8.09 4.23
CA LEU A 144 6.56 8.49 3.33
C LEU A 144 7.11 8.86 1.96
N VAL A 145 6.69 8.12 0.93
CA VAL A 145 7.04 8.39 -0.46
C VAL A 145 6.09 9.39 -1.06
N LYS A 146 4.78 9.14 -0.92
CA LYS A 146 3.73 10.02 -1.45
C LYS A 146 2.48 9.90 -0.60
N LYS A 147 1.81 11.03 -0.38
CA LYS A 147 0.49 11.13 0.24
C LYS A 147 -0.36 12.09 -0.59
N THR A 148 -1.55 11.65 -0.98
CA THR A 148 -2.44 12.46 -1.84
C THR A 148 -3.89 12.14 -1.52
N PRO A 149 -4.81 13.13 -1.57
CA PRO A 149 -6.24 12.85 -1.53
C PRO A 149 -6.62 11.81 -2.58
N LEU A 150 -7.41 10.81 -2.19
CA LEU A 150 -7.79 9.71 -3.07
C LEU A 150 -8.46 10.21 -4.35
N ALA A 151 -9.30 11.24 -4.24
CA ALA A 151 -9.97 11.86 -5.38
C ALA A 151 -9.01 12.46 -6.42
N GLU A 152 -7.83 12.93 -5.98
CA GLU A 152 -6.84 13.61 -6.82
C GLU A 152 -5.68 12.69 -7.24
N ALA A 153 -5.58 11.50 -6.63
CA ALA A 153 -4.47 10.59 -6.86
C ALA A 153 -4.39 10.13 -8.33
N LYS A 154 -3.20 10.30 -8.92
CA LYS A 154 -2.90 9.83 -10.28
C LYS A 154 -1.91 8.68 -10.21
N LEU A 155 -2.15 7.65 -11.02
CA LEU A 155 -1.30 6.46 -11.06
C LEU A 155 0.10 6.78 -11.56
N ASP A 156 0.21 7.60 -12.60
CA ASP A 156 1.51 7.98 -13.18
C ASP A 156 2.41 8.66 -12.13
N GLU A 157 1.83 9.54 -11.30
CA GLU A 157 2.59 10.21 -10.24
C GLU A 157 3.02 9.26 -9.12
N ILE A 158 2.24 8.21 -8.83
CA ILE A 158 2.62 7.17 -7.86
C ILE A 158 3.76 6.31 -8.44
N GLN A 159 3.66 5.95 -9.73
CA GLN A 159 4.68 5.14 -10.41
C GLN A 159 6.00 5.89 -10.52
N GLU A 160 5.96 7.17 -10.91
CA GLU A 160 7.14 8.02 -10.99
C GLU A 160 7.83 8.14 -9.62
N ALA A 161 7.07 8.40 -8.55
CA ALA A 161 7.61 8.50 -7.19
C ALA A 161 8.25 7.20 -6.67
N LEU A 162 7.85 6.04 -7.22
CA LEU A 162 8.35 4.73 -6.81
C LEU A 162 9.49 4.19 -7.67
N THR A 163 9.73 4.76 -8.85
CA THR A 163 10.67 4.20 -9.83
C THR A 163 12.09 4.10 -9.24
N GLU A 164 12.68 5.21 -8.80
CA GLU A 164 14.04 5.21 -8.27
C GLU A 164 14.18 4.41 -6.95
N PRO A 165 13.27 4.53 -5.96
CA PRO A 165 13.33 3.69 -4.75
C PRO A 165 13.35 2.18 -5.04
N ILE A 166 12.51 1.72 -5.98
CA ILE A 166 12.45 0.29 -6.35
C ILE A 166 13.74 -0.13 -7.06
N VAL A 167 14.28 0.70 -7.95
CA VAL A 167 15.57 0.44 -8.60
C VAL A 167 16.70 0.32 -7.56
N LYS A 168 16.72 1.21 -6.55
CA LYS A 168 17.70 1.14 -5.46
C LYS A 168 17.53 -0.09 -4.59
N TRP A 169 16.29 -0.50 -4.33
CA TRP A 169 16.01 -1.74 -3.61
C TRP A 169 16.50 -2.96 -4.39
N PHE A 170 16.24 -2.99 -5.70
CA PHE A 170 16.71 -4.05 -6.59
C PHE A 170 18.25 -4.09 -6.68
N GLU A 171 18.90 -2.93 -6.78
CA GLU A 171 20.37 -2.80 -6.75
C GLU A 171 20.96 -3.37 -5.45
N ALA A 172 20.32 -3.10 -4.30
CA ALA A 172 20.74 -3.62 -3.01
C ALA A 172 20.75 -5.16 -2.98
N HIS A 173 19.77 -5.83 -3.62
CA HIS A 173 19.77 -7.29 -3.73
C HIS A 173 20.90 -7.82 -4.60
N ILE A 174 21.12 -7.22 -5.77
CA ILE A 174 22.19 -7.65 -6.69
C ILE A 174 23.56 -7.52 -6.04
N ARG A 175 23.81 -6.40 -5.37
CA ARG A 175 25.10 -6.11 -4.72
C ARG A 175 25.25 -6.78 -3.35
N LYS A 176 24.17 -7.38 -2.84
CA LYS A 176 24.09 -7.91 -1.48
C LYS A 176 24.44 -6.87 -0.41
N ASP A 177 23.98 -5.64 -0.62
CA ASP A 177 24.25 -4.50 0.25
C ASP A 177 22.97 -3.72 0.51
N ARG A 178 22.36 -3.99 1.67
CA ARG A 178 21.13 -3.33 2.13
C ARG A 178 21.32 -1.83 2.34
N SER A 179 22.53 -1.34 2.65
CA SER A 179 22.72 0.07 2.99
C SER A 179 22.40 0.98 1.81
N ILE A 180 22.63 0.51 0.57
CA ILE A 180 22.28 1.24 -0.66
C ILE A 180 20.83 1.70 -0.64
N PHE A 181 19.93 0.80 -0.25
CA PHE A 181 18.50 1.10 -0.19
C PHE A 181 18.15 1.93 1.04
N VAL A 182 18.65 1.55 2.22
CA VAL A 182 18.36 2.25 3.49
C VAL A 182 18.84 3.70 3.45
N ASP A 183 20.05 3.94 2.98
CA ASP A 183 20.65 5.27 2.88
C ASP A 183 19.88 6.14 1.88
N TYR A 184 19.49 5.55 0.75
CA TYR A 184 18.66 6.24 -0.24
C TYR A 184 17.30 6.64 0.36
N ILE A 185 16.60 5.70 0.99
CA ILE A 185 15.28 5.98 1.58
C ILE A 185 15.37 7.04 2.68
N SER A 186 16.36 6.91 3.57
CA SER A 186 16.52 7.80 4.73
C SER A 186 16.93 9.21 4.33
N SER A 187 17.62 9.37 3.20
CA SER A 187 18.09 10.68 2.71
C SER A 187 17.04 11.41 1.85
N ASN A 188 16.14 10.68 1.20
CA ASN A 188 15.21 11.26 0.20
C ASN A 188 13.76 11.35 0.66
N PHE A 189 13.37 10.64 1.73
CA PHE A 189 11.98 10.60 2.18
C PHE A 189 11.83 11.00 3.63
N GLN A 190 10.68 11.59 3.95
CA GLN A 190 10.35 11.97 5.31
C GLN A 190 10.06 10.72 6.16
N GLN A 191 10.84 10.55 7.22
CA GLN A 191 10.53 9.56 8.25
C GLN A 191 9.30 10.01 9.05
N LEU A 192 8.34 9.11 9.22
CA LEU A 192 7.18 9.34 10.09
C LEU A 192 7.60 9.17 11.55
N GLU A 193 7.11 10.06 12.42
CA GLU A 193 7.51 10.11 13.84
C GLU A 193 7.19 8.82 14.61
N ALA A 194 6.09 8.16 14.26
CA ALA A 194 5.65 6.93 14.91
C ALA A 194 6.33 5.71 14.27
N LYS A 195 7.16 5.01 15.06
CA LYS A 195 7.65 3.69 14.69
C LYS A 195 6.52 2.67 14.75
N MET A 196 6.48 1.77 13.78
CA MET A 196 5.54 0.66 13.79
C MET A 196 6.07 -0.45 14.68
N VAL A 197 5.19 -1.03 15.49
CA VAL A 197 5.50 -2.18 16.35
C VAL A 197 4.50 -3.28 16.01
N GLU A 198 5.00 -4.41 15.51
CA GLU A 198 4.20 -5.59 15.14
C GLU A 198 4.51 -6.78 16.06
#